data_AF-A0A9E0PYE2-F1
#
_entry.id   AF-A0A9E0PYE2-F1
#
_cell.length_a   1.000
_cell.length_b   1.000
_cell.length_c   1.000
_cell.angle_alpha   90.00
_cell.angle_beta   90.00
_cell.angle_gamma   90.00
#
_symmetry.space_group_name_H-M   'P 1'
#
loop_
_entity.id
_entity.type
_entity.pdbx_description
1 polymer ?
#
loop_
_entity_poly.entity_id
_entity_poly.type
_entity_poly.pdbx_seq_one_letter_code
_entity_poly.pdbx_strand_id
1 'polypeptide(L)'
;ASQQKAAAAQEAGRFKDEIVPVSIPQRKGDPILFAADEYINKKTSAEALAGLRPAFDKAGGVTAGNASGLNDGAAAVMVMTAKKAASLGLKPLGRIASFATSGLDPALMGMGPVSASTKALERAGWKAQELDLLEINEAFAAQACAVNQEMGWDTSKVNVNGGAIAIGHPIGASGCRILVTLLHEMQRRDARKGIASLCIGGGMGVALTIAR
;
A
#
# COMPACT_ATOMS: atom_id res chain seq x y z
N ALA A 1 -11.53 5.69 7.96
CA ALA A 1 -10.47 6.37 7.16
C ALA A 1 -10.16 5.65 5.85
N SER A 2 -9.60 4.43 5.84
CA SER A 2 -9.12 3.75 4.61
C SER A 2 -10.18 3.68 3.49
N GLN A 3 -11.36 3.15 3.80
CA GLN A 3 -12.50 3.05 2.86
C GLN A 3 -12.94 4.41 2.28
N GLN A 4 -13.04 5.45 3.12
CA GLN A 4 -13.42 6.80 2.68
C GLN A 4 -12.36 7.42 1.76
N LYS A 5 -11.06 7.25 2.09
CA LYS A 5 -9.95 7.70 1.24
C LYS A 5 -9.96 7.00 -0.13
N ALA A 6 -10.18 5.69 -0.15
CA ALA A 6 -10.26 4.91 -1.39
C ALA A 6 -11.46 5.30 -2.25
N ALA A 7 -12.65 5.44 -1.64
CA ALA A 7 -13.84 5.88 -2.35
C ALA A 7 -13.65 7.27 -2.98
N ALA A 8 -13.10 8.22 -2.22
CA ALA A 8 -12.81 9.56 -2.71
C ALA A 8 -11.75 9.57 -3.82
N ALA A 9 -10.70 8.76 -3.68
CA ALA A 9 -9.66 8.62 -4.72
C ALA A 9 -10.23 8.02 -6.01
N GLN A 10 -11.08 7.00 -5.92
CA GLN A 10 -11.75 6.40 -7.08
C GLN A 10 -12.70 7.39 -7.76
N GLU A 11 -13.50 8.13 -7.00
CA GLU A 11 -14.42 9.15 -7.53
C GLU A 11 -13.67 10.33 -8.19
N ALA A 12 -12.54 10.74 -7.61
CA ALA A 12 -11.65 11.74 -8.19
C ALA A 12 -10.80 11.21 -9.36
N GLY A 13 -10.93 9.92 -9.72
CA GLY A 13 -10.20 9.31 -10.83
C GLY A 13 -8.69 9.14 -10.58
N ARG A 14 -8.24 9.12 -9.33
CA ARG A 14 -6.81 9.06 -8.96
C ARG A 14 -6.14 7.74 -9.35
N PHE A 15 -6.91 6.67 -9.50
CA PHE A 15 -6.39 5.36 -9.90
C PHE A 15 -6.33 5.15 -11.42
N LYS A 16 -6.89 6.07 -12.22
CA LYS A 16 -6.98 5.91 -13.68
C LYS A 16 -5.62 5.78 -14.37
N ASP A 17 -4.61 6.48 -13.85
CA ASP A 17 -3.26 6.47 -14.43
C ASP A 17 -2.48 5.20 -14.07
N GLU A 18 -2.87 4.48 -13.00
CA GLU A 18 -2.15 3.31 -12.49
C GLU A 18 -2.84 1.96 -12.78
N ILE A 19 -4.15 1.97 -13.08
CA ILE A 19 -4.92 0.77 -13.42
C ILE A 19 -4.87 0.52 -14.93
N VAL A 20 -4.44 -0.68 -15.31
CA VAL A 20 -4.63 -1.22 -16.67
C VAL A 20 -5.88 -2.11 -16.66
N PRO A 21 -6.91 -1.82 -17.49
CA PRO A 21 -8.13 -2.63 -17.51
C PRO A 21 -7.89 -4.09 -17.89
N VAL A 22 -8.56 -5.02 -17.21
CA VAL A 22 -8.58 -6.44 -17.54
C VAL A 22 -9.84 -6.75 -18.34
N SER A 23 -9.67 -7.33 -19.53
CA SER A 23 -10.79 -7.76 -20.37
C SER A 23 -11.32 -9.11 -19.91
N ILE A 24 -12.59 -9.18 -19.52
CA ILE A 24 -13.26 -10.40 -19.03
C ILE A 24 -14.17 -10.95 -20.14
N PRO A 25 -13.80 -12.09 -20.76
CA PRO A 25 -14.60 -12.72 -21.82
C PRO A 25 -16.02 -13.05 -21.34
N GLN A 26 -17.01 -12.79 -22.20
CA GLN A 26 -18.40 -13.13 -21.96
C GLN A 26 -18.82 -14.32 -22.81
N ARG A 27 -19.77 -15.13 -22.31
CA ARG A 27 -20.34 -16.24 -23.10
C ARG A 27 -21.04 -15.75 -24.37
N LYS A 28 -21.63 -14.55 -24.33
CA LYS A 28 -22.25 -13.84 -25.45
C LYS A 28 -22.01 -12.34 -25.30
N GLY A 29 -21.78 -11.63 -26.40
CA GLY A 29 -21.52 -10.19 -26.41
C GLY A 29 -20.04 -9.85 -26.21
N ASP A 30 -19.76 -8.54 -26.18
CA ASP A 30 -18.40 -8.02 -26.05
C ASP A 30 -17.83 -8.24 -24.64
N PRO A 31 -16.50 -8.33 -24.49
CA PRO A 31 -15.85 -8.45 -23.19
C PRO A 31 -16.18 -7.28 -22.24
N ILE A 32 -16.28 -7.57 -20.95
CA ILE A 32 -16.42 -6.53 -19.92
C ILE A 32 -15.02 -6.06 -19.51
N LEU A 33 -14.78 -4.75 -19.56
CA LEU A 33 -13.52 -4.17 -19.07
C LEU A 33 -13.62 -3.93 -17.55
N PHE A 34 -12.85 -4.70 -16.79
CA PHE A 34 -12.67 -4.50 -15.36
C PHE A 34 -11.56 -3.48 -15.11
N ALA A 35 -11.93 -2.30 -14.60
CA ALA A 35 -11.05 -1.13 -14.53
C ALA A 35 -11.20 -0.32 -13.22
N ALA A 36 -11.78 -0.90 -12.18
CA ALA A 36 -12.01 -0.25 -10.90
C ALA A 36 -11.85 -1.24 -9.75
N ASP A 37 -11.37 -0.77 -8.59
CA ASP A 37 -11.23 -1.59 -7.39
C ASP A 37 -12.61 -1.93 -6.83
N GLU A 38 -13.02 -3.19 -6.99
CA GLU A 38 -14.37 -3.64 -6.61
C GLU A 38 -14.58 -3.81 -5.10
N TYR A 39 -13.51 -3.93 -4.33
CA TYR A 39 -13.57 -4.22 -2.89
C TYR A 39 -13.92 -2.99 -2.03
N ILE A 40 -13.92 -1.79 -2.62
CA ILE A 40 -14.21 -0.55 -1.90
C ILE A 40 -15.68 -0.52 -1.45
N ASN A 41 -15.90 -0.48 -0.14
CA ASN A 41 -17.23 -0.41 0.45
C ASN A 41 -17.65 1.04 0.71
N LYS A 42 -18.33 1.65 -0.27
CA LYS A 42 -18.87 3.02 -0.17
C LYS A 42 -19.94 3.21 0.91
N LYS A 43 -20.51 2.12 1.45
CA LYS A 43 -21.57 2.15 2.47
C LYS A 43 -21.01 1.98 3.89
N THR A 44 -19.69 1.92 4.07
CA THR A 44 -19.10 1.74 5.40
C THR A 44 -19.44 2.93 6.31
N SER A 45 -19.66 2.64 7.60
CA SER A 45 -19.78 3.66 8.65
C SER A 45 -19.11 3.18 9.93
N ALA A 46 -18.83 4.09 10.86
CA ALA A 46 -18.24 3.72 12.15
C ALA A 46 -19.18 2.81 12.96
N GLU A 47 -20.48 3.08 12.89
CA GLU A 47 -21.55 2.33 13.56
C GLU A 47 -21.63 0.91 12.99
N ALA A 48 -21.62 0.78 11.67
CA ALA A 48 -21.63 -0.53 11.01
C ALA A 48 -20.39 -1.36 11.38
N LEU A 49 -19.21 -0.73 11.43
CA LEU A 49 -17.95 -1.39 11.81
C LEU A 49 -17.93 -1.80 13.28
N ALA A 50 -18.48 -0.98 14.18
CA ALA A 50 -18.54 -1.26 15.61
C ALA A 50 -19.46 -2.45 15.94
N GLY A 51 -20.48 -2.70 15.12
CA GLY A 51 -21.39 -3.84 15.28
C GLY A 51 -20.83 -5.19 14.80
N LEU A 52 -19.64 -5.21 14.18
CA LEU A 52 -19.06 -6.45 13.66
C LEU A 52 -18.51 -7.34 14.77
N ARG A 53 -18.77 -8.64 14.64
CA ARG A 53 -18.19 -9.65 15.55
C ARG A 53 -16.71 -9.90 15.21
N PRO A 54 -15.87 -10.18 16.22
CA PRO A 54 -14.50 -10.62 16.00
C PRO A 54 -14.42 -11.86 15.10
N ALA A 55 -13.44 -11.88 14.19
CA ALA A 55 -13.29 -12.92 13.17
C ALA A 55 -12.32 -14.04 13.57
N PHE A 56 -11.36 -13.77 14.45
CA PHE A 56 -10.26 -14.69 14.78
C PHE A 56 -10.29 -15.19 16.23
N ASP A 57 -10.62 -14.31 17.18
CA ASP A 57 -10.73 -14.62 18.60
C ASP A 57 -11.99 -13.94 19.13
N LYS A 58 -12.84 -14.67 19.88
CA LYS A 58 -14.07 -14.16 20.48
C LYS A 58 -13.84 -12.98 21.41
N ALA A 59 -12.68 -12.92 22.07
CA ALA A 59 -12.30 -11.81 22.94
C ALA A 59 -11.43 -10.75 22.24
N GLY A 60 -11.11 -10.93 20.95
CA GLY A 60 -10.22 -10.07 20.18
C GLY A 60 -10.94 -8.87 19.54
N GLY A 61 -10.14 -7.97 18.95
CA GLY A 61 -10.64 -6.75 18.28
C GLY A 61 -10.65 -6.79 16.75
N VAL A 62 -10.16 -7.85 16.12
CA VAL A 62 -10.03 -7.95 14.66
C VAL A 62 -11.31 -8.52 14.05
N THR A 63 -11.89 -7.80 13.08
CA THR A 63 -13.13 -8.14 12.37
C THR A 63 -12.89 -8.09 10.86
N ALA A 64 -13.85 -8.60 10.09
CA ALA A 64 -13.80 -8.48 8.62
C ALA A 64 -13.84 -7.03 8.11
N GLY A 65 -14.25 -6.06 8.93
CA GLY A 65 -14.30 -4.65 8.56
C GLY A 65 -13.02 -3.86 8.86
N ASN A 66 -12.10 -4.44 9.65
CA ASN A 66 -10.82 -3.80 10.01
C ASN A 66 -9.59 -4.65 9.62
N ALA A 67 -9.80 -5.67 8.79
CA ALA A 67 -8.77 -6.46 8.12
C ALA A 67 -8.95 -6.35 6.61
N SER A 68 -7.86 -6.52 5.85
CA SER A 68 -7.97 -6.65 4.39
C SER A 68 -8.64 -7.97 4.01
N GLY A 69 -9.25 -8.01 2.83
CA GLY A 69 -9.88 -9.21 2.28
C GLY A 69 -8.89 -10.21 1.66
N LEU A 70 -9.46 -11.25 1.07
CA LEU A 70 -8.79 -12.11 0.09
C LEU A 70 -9.13 -11.55 -1.29
N ASN A 71 -8.11 -11.26 -2.10
CA ASN A 71 -8.30 -10.52 -3.34
C ASN A 71 -7.39 -11.05 -4.44
N ASP A 72 -7.81 -10.81 -5.68
CA ASP A 72 -7.04 -11.11 -6.88
C ASP A 72 -6.43 -9.83 -7.46
N GLY A 73 -5.22 -9.93 -7.99
CA GLY A 73 -4.56 -8.78 -8.60
C GLY A 73 -3.09 -9.03 -8.92
N ALA A 74 -2.53 -8.18 -9.78
CA ALA A 74 -1.14 -8.16 -10.16
C ALA A 74 -0.64 -6.72 -10.25
N ALA A 75 0.66 -6.51 -10.03
CA ALA A 75 1.31 -5.22 -10.23
C ALA A 75 2.75 -5.45 -10.69
N ALA A 76 3.25 -4.59 -11.56
CA ALA A 76 4.59 -4.68 -12.11
C ALA A 76 5.21 -3.29 -12.25
N VAL A 77 6.54 -3.25 -12.14
CA VAL A 77 7.37 -2.06 -12.41
C VAL A 77 8.53 -2.45 -13.30
N MET A 78 9.01 -1.50 -14.11
CA MET A 78 10.24 -1.67 -14.89
C MET A 78 11.40 -1.00 -14.18
N VAL A 79 12.48 -1.75 -13.94
CA VAL A 79 13.68 -1.26 -13.25
C VAL A 79 14.87 -1.28 -14.20
N MET A 80 15.66 -0.22 -14.18
CA MET A 80 16.88 -0.10 -14.97
C MET A 80 17.90 0.82 -14.28
N THR A 81 19.14 0.80 -14.72
CA THR A 81 20.14 1.77 -14.26
C THR A 81 19.81 3.17 -14.81
N ALA A 82 20.16 4.22 -14.05
CA ALA A 82 19.97 5.60 -14.51
C ALA A 82 20.68 5.88 -15.85
N LYS A 83 21.87 5.30 -16.04
CA LYS A 83 22.62 5.36 -17.31
C LYS A 83 21.82 4.76 -18.47
N LYS A 84 21.17 3.61 -18.27
CA LYS A 84 20.37 2.97 -19.32
C LYS A 84 19.12 3.79 -19.65
N ALA A 85 18.41 4.27 -18.63
CA ALA A 85 17.25 5.16 -18.81
C ALA A 85 17.62 6.40 -19.63
N ALA A 86 18.73 7.06 -19.28
CA ALA A 86 19.23 8.22 -20.01
C ALA A 86 19.59 7.90 -21.47
N SER A 87 20.28 6.77 -21.72
CA SER A 87 20.62 6.34 -23.09
C SER A 87 19.41 6.02 -23.97
N LEU A 88 18.26 5.70 -23.35
CA LEU A 88 17.01 5.42 -24.03
C LEU A 88 16.07 6.63 -24.08
N GLY A 89 16.45 7.79 -23.52
CA GLY A 89 15.59 8.97 -23.43
C GLY A 89 14.37 8.80 -22.52
N LEU A 90 14.41 7.85 -21.58
CA LEU A 90 13.29 7.55 -20.68
C LEU A 90 13.36 8.43 -19.43
N LYS A 91 12.22 9.04 -19.05
CA LYS A 91 12.07 9.77 -17.79
C LYS A 91 11.65 8.80 -16.68
N PRO A 92 12.49 8.54 -15.66
CA PRO A 92 12.11 7.65 -14.55
C PRO A 92 10.95 8.23 -13.73
N LEU A 93 10.08 7.36 -13.20
CA LEU A 93 9.02 7.76 -12.25
C LEU A 93 9.58 8.09 -10.86
N GLY A 94 10.68 7.45 -10.49
CA GLY A 94 11.41 7.66 -9.26
C GLY A 94 12.72 6.86 -9.26
N ARG A 95 13.60 7.17 -8.31
CA ARG A 95 14.87 6.48 -8.05
C ARG A 95 14.78 5.73 -6.74
N ILE A 96 15.17 4.46 -6.74
CA ILE A 96 15.34 3.70 -5.49
C ILE A 96 16.47 4.35 -4.68
N ALA A 97 16.15 4.93 -3.53
CA ALA A 97 17.14 5.57 -2.65
C ALA A 97 17.79 4.54 -1.72
N SER A 98 16.99 3.63 -1.16
CA SER A 98 17.43 2.49 -0.37
C SER A 98 16.32 1.44 -0.30
N PHE A 99 16.66 0.27 0.23
CA PHE A 99 15.71 -0.75 0.63
C PHE A 99 16.29 -1.57 1.78
N ALA A 100 15.44 -2.24 2.55
CA ALA A 100 15.85 -3.14 3.61
C ALA A 100 14.80 -4.22 3.87
N THR A 101 15.28 -5.34 4.39
CA THR A 101 14.47 -6.40 5.00
C THR A 101 14.86 -6.60 6.46
N SER A 102 13.92 -7.11 7.24
CA SER A 102 14.10 -7.44 8.66
C SER A 102 13.36 -8.74 9.01
N GLY A 103 13.84 -9.41 10.06
CA GLY A 103 13.17 -10.54 10.69
C GLY A 103 12.81 -10.21 12.14
N LEU A 104 11.75 -10.82 12.65
CA LEU A 104 11.23 -10.68 14.00
C LEU A 104 10.50 -11.95 14.42
N ASP A 105 10.08 -12.04 15.67
CA ASP A 105 9.25 -13.15 16.15
C ASP A 105 7.98 -13.27 15.26
N PRO A 106 7.65 -14.48 14.75
CA PRO A 106 6.45 -14.71 13.96
C PRO A 106 5.15 -14.24 14.63
N ALA A 107 5.05 -14.29 15.96
CA ALA A 107 3.90 -13.81 16.72
C ALA A 107 3.70 -12.29 16.61
N LEU A 108 4.77 -11.55 16.29
CA LEU A 108 4.77 -10.09 16.15
C LEU A 108 4.85 -9.63 14.70
N MET A 109 4.65 -10.52 13.71
CA MET A 109 4.91 -10.26 12.29
C MET A 109 4.35 -8.94 11.75
N GLY A 110 3.21 -8.47 12.27
CA GLY A 110 2.61 -7.17 11.90
C GLY A 110 3.51 -5.95 12.16
N MET A 111 4.52 -6.07 13.01
CA MET A 111 5.50 -5.01 13.35
C MET A 111 6.72 -5.00 12.42
N GLY A 112 6.84 -5.94 11.49
CA GLY A 112 7.93 -5.98 10.50
C GLY A 112 8.23 -4.65 9.79
N PRO A 113 7.21 -3.85 9.40
CA PRO A 113 7.43 -2.54 8.79
C PRO A 113 8.27 -1.59 9.64
N VAL A 114 8.24 -1.66 10.96
CA VAL A 114 9.01 -0.76 11.83
C VAL A 114 10.51 -0.96 11.57
N SER A 115 11.01 -2.16 11.84
CA SER A 115 12.45 -2.45 11.73
C SER A 115 12.94 -2.37 10.29
N ALA A 116 12.12 -2.77 9.31
CA ALA A 116 12.47 -2.64 7.89
C ALA A 116 12.55 -1.17 7.46
N SER A 117 11.57 -0.35 7.85
CA SER A 117 11.52 1.07 7.47
C SER A 117 12.64 1.87 8.14
N THR A 118 12.88 1.67 9.44
CA THR A 118 14.00 2.31 10.14
C THR A 118 15.33 2.03 9.44
N LYS A 119 15.61 0.76 9.14
CA LYS A 119 16.84 0.36 8.43
C LYS A 119 16.92 0.92 7.02
N ALA A 120 15.81 0.99 6.29
CA ALA A 120 15.79 1.60 4.95
C ALA A 120 16.05 3.11 5.03
N LEU A 121 15.42 3.81 5.98
CA LEU A 121 15.60 5.24 6.19
C LEU A 121 17.04 5.58 6.59
N GLU A 122 17.64 4.81 7.51
CA GLU A 122 19.05 4.93 7.88
C GLU A 122 19.98 4.78 6.67
N ARG A 123 19.75 3.76 5.82
CA ARG A 123 20.52 3.54 4.58
C ARG A 123 20.36 4.68 3.57
N ALA A 124 19.21 5.34 3.55
CA ALA A 124 18.96 6.51 2.71
C ALA A 124 19.51 7.81 3.34
N GLY A 125 19.91 7.78 4.61
CA GLY A 125 20.28 8.97 5.39
C GLY A 125 19.08 9.89 5.66
N TRP A 126 17.88 9.34 5.76
CA TRP A 126 16.64 10.10 5.96
C TRP A 126 16.06 9.86 7.36
N LYS A 127 15.31 10.84 7.85
CA LYS A 127 14.44 10.71 9.03
C LYS A 127 13.00 10.48 8.57
N ALA A 128 12.20 9.81 9.40
CA ALA A 128 10.79 9.54 9.12
C ALA A 128 9.98 10.83 8.85
N GLN A 129 10.33 11.94 9.52
CA GLN A 129 9.66 13.25 9.38
C GLN A 129 9.95 13.93 8.04
N GLU A 130 11.00 13.52 7.31
CA GLU A 130 11.33 14.05 5.99
C GLU A 130 10.54 13.37 4.86
N LEU A 131 9.75 12.34 5.18
CA LEU A 131 8.92 11.67 4.19
C LEU A 131 7.75 12.56 3.78
N ASP A 132 7.52 12.64 2.48
CA ASP A 132 6.41 13.38 1.87
C ASP A 132 5.19 12.49 1.66
N LEU A 133 5.41 11.20 1.42
CA LEU A 133 4.35 10.23 1.16
C LEU A 133 4.73 8.81 1.57
N LEU A 134 3.78 8.07 2.12
CA LEU A 134 4.02 6.74 2.63
C LEU A 134 2.90 5.80 2.19
N GLU A 135 3.27 4.62 1.72
CA GLU A 135 2.35 3.52 1.51
C GLU A 135 2.76 2.37 2.44
N ILE A 136 1.95 2.12 3.46
CA ILE A 136 2.18 1.12 4.50
C ILE A 136 1.02 0.13 4.42
N ASN A 137 1.30 -1.11 4.02
CA ASN A 137 0.23 -2.07 3.73
C ASN A 137 -0.63 -2.36 4.96
N GLU A 138 -1.95 -2.30 4.80
CA GLU A 138 -2.94 -2.47 5.87
C GLU A 138 -3.49 -3.91 5.87
N ALA A 139 -2.65 -4.90 6.22
CA ALA A 139 -3.13 -6.27 6.37
C ALA A 139 -4.19 -6.35 7.48
N PHE A 140 -3.93 -5.63 8.58
CA PHE A 140 -4.88 -5.41 9.67
C PHE A 140 -4.75 -3.97 10.18
N ALA A 141 -5.88 -3.34 10.52
CA ALA A 141 -5.88 -2.01 11.12
C ALA A 141 -5.04 -1.95 12.40
N ALA A 142 -5.11 -3.01 13.21
CA ALA A 142 -4.34 -3.10 14.46
C ALA A 142 -2.84 -2.94 14.24
N GLN A 143 -2.26 -3.70 13.29
CA GLN A 143 -0.82 -3.59 13.02
C GLN A 143 -0.46 -2.28 12.32
N ALA A 144 -1.31 -1.77 11.43
CA ALA A 144 -1.07 -0.49 10.76
C ALA A 144 -1.02 0.66 11.78
N CYS A 145 -1.93 0.68 12.75
CA CYS A 145 -1.94 1.64 13.85
C CYS A 145 -0.68 1.51 14.73
N ALA A 146 -0.29 0.29 15.10
CA ALA A 146 0.90 0.05 15.91
C ALA A 146 2.19 0.50 15.21
N VAL A 147 2.34 0.20 13.90
CA VAL A 147 3.47 0.67 13.08
C VAL A 147 3.50 2.20 13.03
N ASN A 148 2.36 2.86 12.80
CA ASN A 148 2.29 4.32 12.75
C ASN A 148 2.70 4.96 14.08
N GLN A 149 2.25 4.38 15.19
CA GLN A 149 2.59 4.84 16.54
C GLN A 149 4.10 4.73 16.79
N GLU A 150 4.69 3.58 16.48
CA GLU A 150 6.11 3.31 16.72
C GLU A 150 7.03 4.16 15.83
N MET A 151 6.66 4.35 14.56
CA MET A 151 7.46 5.14 13.63
C MET A 151 7.34 6.65 13.86
N GLY A 152 6.27 7.11 14.51
CA GLY A 152 6.06 8.53 14.83
C GLY A 152 6.05 9.45 13.60
N TRP A 153 5.73 8.93 12.42
CA TRP A 153 5.59 9.72 11.20
C TRP A 153 4.21 10.38 11.11
N ASP A 154 4.08 11.34 10.19
CA ASP A 154 2.82 12.03 9.96
C ASP A 154 1.83 11.11 9.21
N THR A 155 0.81 10.62 9.93
CA THR A 155 -0.22 9.74 9.38
C THR A 155 -1.11 10.39 8.32
N SER A 156 -1.13 11.73 8.22
CA SER A 156 -1.84 12.42 7.13
C SER A 156 -1.20 12.17 5.75
N LYS A 157 0.06 11.71 5.74
CA LYS A 157 0.84 11.35 4.54
C LYS A 157 0.82 9.84 4.25
N VAL A 158 0.17 9.04 5.09
CA VAL A 158 0.12 7.56 4.97
C VAL A 158 -1.16 7.12 4.24
N ASN A 159 -0.99 6.30 3.21
CA ASN A 159 -2.07 5.68 2.43
C ASN A 159 -3.12 6.71 2.00
N VAL A 160 -2.69 7.84 1.42
CA VAL A 160 -3.55 9.02 1.23
C VAL A 160 -4.73 8.77 0.30
N ASN A 161 -4.64 7.72 -0.53
CA ASN A 161 -5.69 7.24 -1.41
C ASN A 161 -6.39 5.98 -0.87
N GLY A 162 -6.20 5.64 0.41
CA GLY A 162 -6.70 4.40 1.02
C GLY A 162 -5.68 3.27 0.91
N GLY A 163 -5.90 2.20 1.68
CA GLY A 163 -5.00 1.05 1.76
C GLY A 163 -5.73 -0.27 1.59
N ALA A 164 -5.06 -1.37 1.95
CA ALA A 164 -5.53 -2.73 1.68
C ALA A 164 -6.84 -3.12 2.39
N ILE A 165 -7.22 -2.45 3.49
CA ILE A 165 -8.55 -2.64 4.11
C ILE A 165 -9.68 -2.28 3.13
N ALA A 166 -9.43 -1.30 2.24
CA ALA A 166 -10.40 -0.83 1.26
C ALA A 166 -10.18 -1.38 -0.14
N ILE A 167 -8.92 -1.42 -0.58
CA ILE A 167 -8.54 -1.78 -1.95
C ILE A 167 -8.39 -3.31 -2.09
N GLY A 168 -8.05 -3.99 -1.00
CA GLY A 168 -7.79 -5.43 -0.99
C GLY A 168 -6.31 -5.80 -0.89
N HIS A 169 -6.05 -7.08 -0.64
CA HIS A 169 -4.72 -7.64 -0.39
C HIS A 169 -4.44 -8.92 -1.21
N PRO A 170 -4.20 -8.80 -2.53
CA PRO A 170 -3.62 -9.90 -3.30
C PRO A 170 -2.18 -10.12 -2.83
N ILE A 171 -1.96 -11.11 -1.96
CA ILE A 171 -0.76 -11.20 -1.10
C ILE A 171 0.54 -11.09 -1.89
N GLY A 172 0.69 -11.85 -2.99
CA GLY A 172 1.89 -11.85 -3.82
C GLY A 172 2.10 -10.57 -4.64
N ALA A 173 1.05 -9.78 -4.89
CA ALA A 173 1.11 -8.56 -5.69
C ALA A 173 1.19 -7.29 -4.84
N SER A 174 0.74 -7.34 -3.58
CA SER A 174 0.51 -6.15 -2.77
C SER A 174 1.75 -5.30 -2.54
N GLY A 175 2.93 -5.93 -2.43
CA GLY A 175 4.20 -5.19 -2.28
C GLY A 175 4.50 -4.28 -3.48
N CYS A 176 4.24 -4.76 -4.69
CA CYS A 176 4.39 -3.97 -5.91
C CYS A 176 3.20 -3.02 -6.10
N ARG A 177 1.98 -3.44 -5.76
CA ARG A 177 0.77 -2.62 -5.86
C ARG A 177 0.87 -1.34 -5.04
N ILE A 178 1.33 -1.42 -3.78
CA ILE A 178 1.53 -0.23 -2.94
C ILE A 178 2.63 0.68 -3.50
N LEU A 179 3.66 0.13 -4.14
CA LEU A 179 4.74 0.91 -4.77
C LEU A 179 4.21 1.66 -6.01
N VAL A 180 3.36 1.03 -6.81
CA VAL A 180 2.69 1.67 -7.96
C VAL A 180 1.85 2.85 -7.46
N THR A 181 0.96 2.63 -6.49
CA THR A 181 0.13 3.71 -5.91
C THR A 181 1.00 4.84 -5.34
N LEU A 182 2.10 4.51 -4.65
CA LEU A 182 3.06 5.49 -4.13
C LEU A 182 3.66 6.35 -5.26
N LEU A 183 4.17 5.73 -6.33
CA LEU A 183 4.82 6.45 -7.44
C LEU A 183 3.87 7.41 -8.15
N HIS A 184 2.64 6.97 -8.44
CA HIS A 184 1.65 7.78 -9.12
C HIS A 184 1.21 8.97 -8.26
N GLU A 185 0.96 8.76 -6.97
CA GLU A 185 0.59 9.85 -6.06
C GLU A 185 1.77 10.79 -5.76
N MET A 186 3.00 10.28 -5.66
CA MET A 186 4.19 11.11 -5.53
C MET A 186 4.37 12.04 -6.73
N GLN A 187 4.14 11.54 -7.96
CA GLN A 187 4.19 12.37 -9.16
C GLN A 187 3.10 13.45 -9.14
N ARG A 188 1.87 13.08 -8.76
CA ARG A 188 0.73 14.00 -8.71
C ARG A 188 0.92 15.15 -7.72
N ARG A 189 1.60 14.90 -6.59
CA ARG A 189 1.86 15.90 -5.54
C ARG A 189 3.22 16.58 -5.63
N ASP A 190 4.02 16.20 -6.61
CA ASP A 190 5.43 16.55 -6.68
C ASP A 190 6.23 16.23 -5.40
N ALA A 191 5.87 15.13 -4.73
CA ALA A 191 6.58 14.62 -3.56
C ALA A 191 7.99 14.15 -3.93
N ARG A 192 8.94 14.32 -3.01
CA ARG A 192 10.37 14.06 -3.24
C ARG A 192 10.85 12.82 -2.54
N LYS A 193 10.38 12.53 -1.32
CA LYS A 193 10.79 11.37 -0.52
C LYS A 193 9.58 10.50 -0.18
N GLY A 194 9.57 9.27 -0.68
CA GLY A 194 8.52 8.30 -0.43
C GLY A 194 9.04 7.00 0.17
N ILE A 195 8.16 6.25 0.84
CA ILE A 195 8.46 4.90 1.31
C ILE A 195 7.27 3.97 1.10
N ALA A 196 7.55 2.74 0.65
CA ALA A 196 6.60 1.63 0.61
C ALA A 196 7.08 0.56 1.60
N SER A 197 6.19 0.06 2.47
CA SER A 197 6.57 -0.92 3.51
C SER A 197 5.46 -1.94 3.84
N LEU A 198 5.84 -3.19 4.10
CA LEU A 198 4.93 -4.30 4.37
C LEU A 198 5.44 -5.23 5.47
N CYS A 199 4.50 -5.75 6.26
CA CYS A 199 4.70 -6.93 7.09
C CYS A 199 4.63 -8.19 6.23
N ILE A 200 5.25 -9.28 6.69
CA ILE A 200 5.26 -10.56 5.99
C ILE A 200 5.04 -11.67 7.01
N GLY A 201 4.10 -12.58 6.69
CA GLY A 201 3.83 -13.77 7.48
C GLY A 201 5.10 -14.58 7.75
N GLY A 202 5.20 -15.16 8.94
CA GLY A 202 6.43 -15.81 9.41
C GLY A 202 7.44 -14.88 10.08
N GLY A 203 7.09 -13.60 10.29
CA GLY A 203 7.89 -12.68 11.10
C GLY A 203 8.96 -11.95 10.29
N MET A 204 8.57 -11.28 9.21
CA MET A 204 9.49 -10.42 8.44
C MET A 204 8.87 -9.08 8.07
N GLY A 205 9.72 -8.14 7.64
CA GLY A 205 9.33 -6.87 7.05
C GLY A 205 10.19 -6.51 5.85
N VAL A 206 9.64 -5.71 4.95
CA VAL A 206 10.38 -5.11 3.82
C VAL A 206 9.98 -3.65 3.67
N ALA A 207 10.96 -2.81 3.36
CA ALA A 207 10.74 -1.41 3.04
C ALA A 207 11.62 -0.97 1.87
N LEU A 208 11.09 -0.09 1.03
CA LEU A 208 11.77 0.50 -0.12
C LEU A 208 11.51 2.00 -0.15
N THR A 209 12.58 2.80 -0.22
CA THR A 209 12.49 4.26 -0.28
C THR A 209 12.68 4.74 -1.72
N ILE A 210 11.90 5.74 -2.11
CA ILE A 210 11.90 6.35 -3.45
C ILE A 210 12.24 7.84 -3.33
N ALA A 211 13.16 8.30 -4.17
CA ALA A 211 13.46 9.71 -4.39
C ALA A 211 12.99 10.18 -5.79
N ARG A 212 12.53 11.43 -5.92
CA ARG A 212 12.17 12.05 -7.21
C ARG A 212 12.94 13.33 -7.52
#